data_AF-A0A0F9D740-F1
#
_entry.id   AF-A0A0F9D740-F1
#
_cell.length_a   1.000
_cell.length_b   1.000
_cell.length_c   1.000
_cell.angle_alpha   90.00
_cell.angle_beta   90.00
_cell.angle_gamma   90.00
#
_symmetry.space_group_name_H-M   'P 1'
#
loop_
_entity.id
_entity.type
_entity.pdbx_description
1 polymer ?
#
loop_
_entity_poly.entity_id
_entity_poly.type
_entity_poly.pdbx_seq_one_letter_code
_entity_poly.pdbx_strand_id
1 'polypeptide(L)'
;AQFMRDLIAHLRHLVVIQTIGEVPDSFSVTADQTDRLEAQAKQIPQAEAVRAIDLVSAALAAVKGGSDARTQLELALLKAARPQADASTEALLARIDQLERTAATDTTRTPADSNPGTPAASSADQGAPDPQPAPDEPAEPAAADSGAESKAAGLGLEEVEALWPAVLDRVRSMEGGAMLGALLTEAQPVGFEDDRLVLEVADNGEGIPPEVQSRIFDPFFTTKEVGMGTGMGLAVVYAVRSNSSSRAVDAELALIRVAGEPCTLEELEAYYGSDPDRKALARLWFNAAIALYTTEFSSAAEPLPIVGDSEEAIPPPGQPWESLQAAEELLQKYDEELTQLHEAAEIGGPARYPIDFGPGVDLPLPPIIEFRNAAQLLALQSHVRAHRGNARGAAKSILAIFMLADSLEPEPIVISQYLRVGLTRMGAEALQEQLTTTVFADEDLDRFQAHLRSIDYRRGMHRAMIGDRAF
;
A
#
# COMPACT_ATOMS: atom_id res chain seq x y z
N ALA A 1 42.93 -7.17 14.27
CA ALA A 1 41.77 -8.04 13.96
C ALA A 1 41.03 -8.51 15.21
N GLN A 2 41.69 -9.07 16.24
CA GLN A 2 41.02 -9.53 17.47
C GLN A 2 40.27 -8.39 18.20
N PHE A 3 40.94 -7.27 18.45
CA PHE A 3 40.33 -6.09 19.09
C PHE A 3 39.04 -5.59 18.39
N MET A 4 38.98 -5.62 17.05
CA MET A 4 37.77 -5.25 16.30
C MET A 4 36.61 -6.21 16.54
N ARG A 5 36.89 -7.52 16.68
CA ARG A 5 35.87 -8.52 17.02
C ARG A 5 35.36 -8.33 18.44
N ASP A 6 36.26 -8.07 19.38
CA ASP A 6 35.91 -7.82 20.78
C ASP A 6 35.09 -6.52 20.93
N LEU A 7 35.42 -5.49 20.15
CA LEU A 7 34.69 -4.22 20.12
C LEU A 7 33.27 -4.40 19.53
N ILE A 8 33.12 -5.17 18.45
CA ILE A 8 31.80 -5.49 17.89
C ILE A 8 30.95 -6.25 18.91
N ALA A 9 31.52 -7.25 19.59
CA ALA A 9 30.82 -8.01 20.62
C ALA A 9 30.39 -7.11 21.78
N HIS A 10 31.28 -6.22 22.25
CA HIS A 10 30.98 -5.26 23.30
C HIS A 10 29.86 -4.29 22.91
N LEU A 11 29.92 -3.70 21.72
CA LEU A 11 28.87 -2.80 21.22
C LEU A 11 27.53 -3.52 21.08
N ARG A 12 27.52 -4.79 20.66
CA ARG A 12 26.30 -5.61 20.63
C ARG A 12 25.73 -5.81 22.03
N HIS A 13 26.56 -6.09 23.03
CA HIS A 13 26.10 -6.20 24.42
C HIS A 13 25.41 -4.91 24.88
N LEU A 14 25.96 -3.74 24.54
CA LEU A 14 25.32 -2.46 24.87
C LEU A 14 23.95 -2.31 24.21
N VAL A 15 23.81 -2.66 22.93
CA VAL A 15 22.52 -2.57 22.21
C VAL A 15 21.50 -3.55 22.78
N VAL A 16 21.93 -4.76 23.16
CA VAL A 16 21.06 -5.75 23.84
C VAL A 16 20.55 -5.19 25.17
N ILE A 17 21.43 -4.66 26.01
CA ILE A 17 21.08 -4.10 27.32
C ILE A 17 20.13 -2.91 27.16
N GLN A 18 20.33 -2.06 26.15
CA GLN A 18 19.42 -0.95 25.83
C GLN A 18 18.02 -1.43 25.41
N THR A 19 17.93 -2.59 24.75
CA THR A 19 16.68 -3.13 24.22
C THR A 19 15.89 -3.89 25.29
N ILE A 20 16.59 -4.64 26.15
CA ILE A 20 16.00 -5.50 27.18
C ILE A 20 15.81 -4.73 28.52
N GLY A 21 16.66 -3.75 28.80
CA GLY A 21 16.62 -2.94 30.02
C GLY A 21 17.44 -3.50 31.20
N GLU A 22 17.99 -4.70 31.06
CA GLU A 22 18.84 -5.38 32.03
C GLU A 22 19.97 -6.17 31.31
N VAL A 23 20.96 -6.64 32.07
CA VAL A 23 22.04 -7.49 31.54
C VAL A 23 21.59 -8.95 31.54
N PRO A 24 21.51 -9.63 30.38
CA PRO A 24 21.08 -11.02 30.34
C PRO A 24 22.04 -11.97 31.06
N ASP A 25 21.52 -12.97 31.76
CA ASP A 25 22.28 -14.05 32.42
C ASP A 25 23.16 -14.87 31.45
N SER A 26 22.86 -14.78 30.15
CA SER A 26 23.64 -15.41 29.08
C SER A 26 24.99 -14.72 28.83
N PHE A 27 25.20 -13.51 29.35
CA PHE A 27 26.49 -12.82 29.24
C PHE A 27 27.45 -13.39 30.29
N SER A 28 28.57 -13.98 29.84
CA SER A 28 29.62 -14.46 30.73
C SER A 28 30.49 -13.31 31.27
N VAL A 29 29.91 -12.44 32.10
CA VAL A 29 30.54 -11.23 32.66
C VAL A 29 30.52 -11.24 34.19
N THR A 30 31.46 -10.53 34.82
CA THR A 30 31.49 -10.39 36.28
C THR A 30 30.51 -9.31 36.76
N ALA A 31 30.16 -9.30 38.05
CA ALA A 31 29.28 -8.28 38.63
C ALA A 31 29.78 -6.84 38.38
N ASP A 32 31.09 -6.60 38.53
CA ASP A 32 31.72 -5.29 38.23
C ASP A 32 31.61 -4.90 36.74
N GLN A 33 31.59 -5.88 35.83
CA GLN A 33 31.38 -5.62 34.40
C GLN A 33 29.92 -5.37 34.05
N THR A 34 28.99 -5.89 34.84
CA THR A 34 27.54 -5.71 34.68
C THR A 34 27.18 -4.23 34.88
N ASP A 35 27.58 -3.64 36.02
CA ASP A 35 27.34 -2.23 36.33
C ASP A 35 27.95 -1.29 35.28
N ARG A 36 29.15 -1.64 34.77
CA ARG A 36 29.84 -0.87 33.73
C ARG A 36 29.13 -0.94 32.39
N LEU A 37 28.61 -2.11 32.02
CA LEU A 37 27.85 -2.28 30.77
C LEU A 37 26.53 -1.52 30.82
N GLU A 38 25.81 -1.56 31.95
CA GLU A 38 24.58 -0.78 32.13
C GLU A 38 24.84 0.73 32.09
N ALA A 39 25.92 1.19 32.73
CA ALA A 39 26.30 2.61 32.69
C ALA A 39 26.64 3.07 31.27
N GLN A 40 27.37 2.24 30.50
CA GLN A 40 27.70 2.54 29.10
C GLN A 40 26.48 2.49 28.18
N ALA A 41 25.57 1.54 28.39
CA ALA A 41 24.31 1.42 27.67
C ALA A 41 23.43 2.67 27.85
N LYS A 42 23.48 3.33 29.01
CA LYS A 42 22.76 4.61 29.24
C LYS A 42 23.44 5.82 28.58
N GLN A 43 24.75 5.77 28.34
CA GLN A 43 25.52 6.91 27.84
C GLN A 43 25.69 6.94 26.32
N ILE A 44 25.80 5.77 25.67
CA ILE A 44 26.01 5.67 24.23
C ILE A 44 24.64 5.50 23.56
N PRO A 45 24.21 6.38 22.64
CA PRO A 45 22.95 6.21 21.93
C PRO A 45 22.90 4.92 21.11
N GLN A 46 21.74 4.26 21.07
CA GLN A 46 21.58 2.98 20.36
C GLN A 46 21.95 3.08 18.87
N ALA A 47 21.54 4.16 18.20
CA ALA A 47 21.88 4.43 16.80
C ALA A 47 23.40 4.58 16.58
N GLU A 48 24.12 5.19 17.53
CA GLU A 48 25.58 5.33 17.46
C GLU A 48 26.29 3.99 17.67
N ALA A 49 25.79 3.16 18.59
CA ALA A 49 26.31 1.81 18.82
C ALA A 49 26.12 0.90 17.60
N VAL A 50 24.95 0.93 16.97
CA VAL A 50 24.65 0.19 15.72
C VAL A 50 25.56 0.64 14.58
N ARG A 51 25.67 1.96 14.35
CA ARG A 51 26.56 2.49 13.31
C ARG A 51 28.02 2.12 13.54
N ALA A 52 28.49 2.15 14.79
CA ALA A 52 29.83 1.70 15.14
C ALA A 52 30.03 0.19 14.85
N ILE A 53 29.03 -0.65 15.09
CA ILE A 53 29.06 -2.07 14.73
C ILE A 53 29.25 -2.26 13.22
N ASP A 54 28.49 -1.53 12.40
CA ASP A 54 28.57 -1.66 10.94
C ASP A 54 29.92 -1.18 10.39
N LEU A 55 30.40 -0.01 10.85
CA LEU A 55 31.69 0.54 10.44
C LEU A 55 32.87 -0.35 10.85
N VAL A 56 32.86 -0.89 12.07
CA VAL A 56 33.91 -1.79 12.54
C VAL A 56 33.82 -3.16 11.85
N SER A 57 32.62 -3.63 11.52
CA SER A 57 32.41 -4.87 10.74
C SER A 57 32.94 -4.73 9.31
N ALA A 58 32.69 -3.60 8.65
CA ALA A 58 33.24 -3.30 7.33
C ALA A 58 34.77 -3.20 7.35
N ALA A 59 35.34 -2.53 8.35
CA ALA A 59 36.79 -2.47 8.54
C ALA A 59 37.40 -3.86 8.75
N LEU A 60 36.77 -4.72 9.55
CA LEU A 60 37.22 -6.08 9.78
C LEU A 60 37.18 -6.94 8.50
N ALA A 61 36.17 -6.76 7.65
CA ALA A 61 36.08 -7.41 6.35
C ALA A 61 37.20 -6.95 5.40
N ALA A 62 37.49 -5.65 5.35
CA ALA A 62 38.59 -5.10 4.55
C ALA A 62 39.97 -5.65 4.98
N VAL A 63 40.15 -5.87 6.29
CA VAL A 63 41.37 -6.48 6.85
C VAL A 63 41.51 -7.95 6.45
N LYS A 64 40.41 -8.71 6.43
CA LYS A 64 40.43 -10.09 5.87
C LYS A 64 40.81 -10.07 4.39
N GLY A 65 40.42 -9.02 3.65
CA GLY A 65 40.83 -8.77 2.26
C GLY A 65 42.27 -8.27 2.06
N GLY A 66 43.11 -8.26 3.10
CA GLY A 66 44.52 -7.89 3.03
C GLY A 66 44.85 -6.42 3.31
N SER A 67 43.86 -5.62 3.73
CA SER A 67 44.09 -4.21 4.11
C SER A 67 44.76 -4.08 5.48
N ASP A 68 45.50 -2.99 5.70
CA ASP A 68 46.16 -2.72 6.98
C ASP A 68 45.15 -2.57 8.14
N ALA A 69 45.34 -3.36 9.19
CA ALA A 69 44.39 -3.46 10.29
C ALA A 69 44.28 -2.22 11.16
N ARG A 70 45.36 -1.45 11.28
CA ARG A 70 45.38 -0.25 12.10
C ARG A 70 44.66 0.89 11.40
N THR A 71 44.97 1.10 10.13
CA THR A 71 44.37 2.16 9.29
C THR A 71 42.86 1.97 9.16
N GLN A 72 42.40 0.74 8.94
CA GLN A 72 40.96 0.44 8.82
C GLN A 72 40.20 0.68 10.13
N LEU A 73 40.80 0.32 11.27
CA LEU A 73 40.23 0.59 12.58
C LEU A 73 40.18 2.10 12.89
N GLU A 74 41.26 2.83 12.62
CA GLU A 74 41.33 4.28 12.83
C GLU A 74 40.27 5.01 11.99
N LEU A 75 40.07 4.60 10.73
CA LEU A 75 39.04 5.16 9.86
C LEU A 75 37.63 4.84 10.34
N ALA A 76 37.37 3.60 10.77
CA ALA A 76 36.06 3.19 11.30
C ALA A 76 35.69 3.97 12.57
N LEU A 77 36.63 4.11 13.51
CA LEU A 77 36.41 4.86 14.75
C LEU A 77 36.23 6.37 14.48
N LEU A 78 36.97 6.92 13.52
CA LEU A 78 36.81 8.32 13.11
C LEU A 78 35.42 8.58 12.52
N LYS A 79 34.94 7.69 11.63
CA LYS A 79 33.59 7.77 11.05
C LYS A 79 32.51 7.60 12.10
N ALA A 80 32.69 6.68 13.06
CA ALA A 80 31.75 6.46 14.15
C ALA A 80 31.65 7.70 15.06
N ALA A 81 32.79 8.28 15.47
CA ALA A 81 32.84 9.43 16.36
C ALA A 81 32.48 10.78 15.69
N ARG A 82 32.61 10.88 14.36
CA ARG A 82 32.28 12.10 13.60
C ARG A 82 31.36 11.77 12.42
N PRO A 83 30.03 11.78 12.63
CA PRO A 83 29.05 11.55 11.58
C PRO A 83 29.19 12.49 10.38
N GLN A 84 29.67 13.72 10.60
CA GLN A 84 29.88 14.72 9.53
C GLN A 84 31.00 14.36 8.54
N ALA A 85 31.87 13.40 8.87
CA ALA A 85 32.97 12.96 8.00
C ALA A 85 32.55 11.80 7.06
N ASP A 86 31.28 11.42 7.08
CA ASP A 86 30.69 10.29 6.37
C ASP A 86 29.49 10.77 5.54
N ALA A 87 29.49 10.50 4.24
CA ALA A 87 28.49 11.00 3.30
C ALA A 87 27.33 10.00 3.06
N SER A 88 27.27 8.92 3.83
CA SER A 88 26.24 7.89 3.71
C SER A 88 24.88 8.34 4.27
N THR A 89 23.80 7.75 3.76
CA THR A 89 22.41 7.99 4.21
C THR A 89 22.24 7.70 5.70
N GLU A 90 22.95 6.70 6.23
CA GLU A 90 22.98 6.35 7.66
C GLU A 90 23.59 7.48 8.52
N ALA A 91 24.62 8.16 8.02
CA ALA A 91 25.21 9.32 8.69
C ALA A 91 24.30 10.55 8.66
N LEU A 92 23.44 10.68 7.64
CA LEU A 92 22.41 11.71 7.56
C LEU A 92 21.33 11.51 8.64
N LEU A 93 20.85 10.27 8.82
CA LEU A 93 19.84 9.93 9.83
C LEU A 93 20.34 10.17 11.26
N ALA A 94 21.59 9.80 11.57
CA ALA A 94 22.20 10.08 12.86
C ALA A 94 22.36 11.60 13.14
N ARG A 95 22.58 12.41 12.10
CA ARG A 95 22.63 13.88 12.22
C ARG A 95 21.25 14.48 12.49
N ILE A 96 20.21 13.91 11.90
CA ILE A 96 18.82 14.32 12.15
C ILE A 96 18.45 14.03 13.61
N ASP A 97 18.73 12.82 14.11
CA ASP A 97 18.47 12.44 15.51
C ASP A 97 19.24 13.33 16.51
N GLN A 98 20.51 13.66 16.22
CA GLN A 98 21.28 14.60 17.05
C GLN A 98 20.69 16.02 17.06
N LEU A 99 20.18 16.50 15.93
CA LEU A 99 19.53 17.80 15.81
C LEU A 99 18.19 17.83 16.57
N GLU A 100 17.40 16.76 16.47
CA GLU A 100 16.12 16.62 17.17
C GLU A 100 16.32 16.59 18.70
N ARG A 101 17.38 15.95 19.18
CA ARG A 101 17.73 15.98 20.62
C ARG A 101 18.20 17.34 21.11
N THR A 102 18.90 18.09 20.26
CA THR A 102 19.34 19.46 20.59
C THR A 102 18.12 20.41 20.65
N ALA A 103 17.14 20.20 19.76
CA ALA A 103 15.86 20.93 19.79
C ALA A 103 14.97 20.54 21.00
N ALA A 104 15.00 19.27 21.42
CA ALA A 104 14.30 18.78 22.62
C ALA A 104 14.90 19.30 23.94
N THR A 105 16.17 19.73 23.94
CA THR A 105 16.79 20.36 25.12
C THR A 105 16.52 21.86 25.22
N ASP A 106 16.32 22.55 24.09
CA ASP A 106 16.08 24.02 24.05
C ASP A 106 14.63 24.42 24.41
N THR A 107 13.71 23.45 24.49
CA THR A 107 12.31 23.65 24.90
C THR A 107 12.12 23.78 26.42
N THR A 108 13.20 23.77 27.22
CA THR A 108 13.15 23.93 28.69
C THR A 108 13.38 25.37 29.20
N ARG A 109 13.42 26.38 28.33
CA ARG A 109 13.33 27.80 28.80
C ARG A 109 11.88 28.20 29.07
N THR A 110 11.44 27.96 30.29
CA THR A 110 10.19 28.48 30.88
C THR A 110 10.27 30.00 31.11
N PRO A 111 9.20 30.78 30.84
CA PRO A 111 8.88 31.97 31.62
C PRO A 111 8.01 31.57 32.83
N ALA A 112 8.59 31.81 34.00
CA ALA A 112 8.09 31.87 35.37
C ALA A 112 6.57 31.78 35.70
N ASP A 113 6.32 31.06 36.80
CA ASP A 113 5.34 31.26 37.88
C ASP A 113 3.82 31.11 37.57
N SER A 114 2.98 30.41 38.36
CA SER A 114 3.12 29.89 39.73
C SER A 114 1.94 28.96 40.13
N ASN A 115 2.27 27.70 40.48
CA ASN A 115 1.85 26.93 41.68
C ASN A 115 0.35 26.53 41.90
N PRO A 116 0.02 25.64 42.89
CA PRO A 116 -0.16 24.20 42.67
C PRO A 116 -1.47 23.62 43.27
N GLY A 117 -1.78 22.35 42.99
CA GLY A 117 -2.85 21.64 43.70
C GLY A 117 -2.93 20.15 43.39
N THR A 118 -2.09 19.34 44.06
CA THR A 118 -2.33 17.89 44.28
C THR A 118 -3.14 17.74 45.56
N PRO A 119 -4.11 16.81 45.63
CA PRO A 119 -3.88 15.45 46.16
C PRO A 119 -4.68 14.39 45.36
N ALA A 120 -4.54 13.08 45.50
CA ALA A 120 -3.66 12.18 46.21
C ALA A 120 -3.83 10.80 45.55
N ALA A 121 -2.89 9.92 45.89
CA ALA A 121 -2.82 8.52 45.56
C ALA A 121 -4.11 7.72 45.83
N SER A 122 -4.33 6.68 45.02
CA SER A 122 -4.78 5.39 45.52
C SER A 122 -4.06 4.29 44.75
N SER A 123 -3.34 3.47 45.51
CA SER A 123 -2.73 2.19 45.15
C SER A 123 -3.59 1.03 45.66
N ALA A 124 -3.21 -0.19 45.24
CA ALA A 124 -3.82 -1.51 45.45
C ALA A 124 -4.84 -1.88 44.35
N ASP A 125 -4.83 -3.06 43.74
CA ASP A 125 -4.22 -4.32 44.12
C ASP A 125 -4.04 -5.22 42.87
N GLN A 126 -3.11 -6.16 42.99
CA GLN A 126 -2.73 -7.16 42.01
C GLN A 126 -3.77 -8.29 41.93
N GLY A 127 -3.92 -8.89 40.75
CA GLY A 127 -4.72 -10.09 40.55
C GLY A 127 -4.69 -10.58 39.10
N ALA A 128 -3.57 -11.20 38.71
CA ALA A 128 -3.48 -12.00 37.49
C ALA A 128 -4.33 -13.28 37.61
N PRO A 129 -4.83 -13.81 36.49
CA PRO A 129 -4.48 -15.19 36.16
C PRO A 129 -4.03 -15.35 34.70
N ASP A 130 -2.96 -16.13 34.53
CA ASP A 130 -2.48 -16.66 33.25
C ASP A 130 -3.56 -17.50 32.54
N PRO A 131 -3.70 -17.37 31.21
CA PRO A 131 -4.19 -18.42 30.34
C PRO A 131 -3.01 -19.18 29.72
N GLN A 132 -2.98 -20.49 29.93
CA GLN A 132 -2.04 -21.42 29.32
C GLN A 132 -2.71 -22.09 28.11
N PRO A 133 -2.15 -22.03 26.89
CA PRO A 133 -2.47 -22.98 25.84
C PRO A 133 -1.41 -24.09 25.80
N ALA A 134 -1.89 -25.33 25.65
CA ALA A 134 -1.10 -26.51 25.39
C ALA A 134 -0.56 -26.51 23.95
N PRO A 135 0.50 -27.29 23.63
CA PRO A 135 0.98 -27.45 22.26
C PRO A 135 0.04 -28.37 21.47
N ASP A 136 -0.41 -27.90 20.31
CA ASP A 136 -1.06 -28.74 19.30
C ASP A 136 -0.04 -29.72 18.70
N GLU A 137 -0.40 -31.01 18.71
CA GLU A 137 0.25 -32.05 17.93
C GLU A 137 0.04 -31.80 16.41
N PRO A 138 1.02 -32.11 15.55
CA PRO A 138 0.78 -32.13 14.11
C PRO A 138 -0.21 -33.26 13.79
N ALA A 139 -1.34 -32.90 13.17
CA ALA A 139 -2.27 -33.85 12.61
C ALA A 139 -1.57 -34.66 11.49
N GLU A 140 -1.65 -35.99 11.58
CA GLU A 140 -1.34 -36.90 10.48
C GLU A 140 -2.22 -36.54 9.25
N PRO A 141 -1.69 -36.56 8.03
CA PRO A 141 -2.53 -36.45 6.84
C PRO A 141 -3.42 -37.69 6.76
N ALA A 142 -4.72 -37.43 6.73
CA ALA A 142 -5.72 -38.45 6.46
C ALA A 142 -5.43 -39.11 5.12
N ALA A 143 -5.29 -40.44 5.13
CA ALA A 143 -5.27 -41.24 3.93
C ALA A 143 -6.56 -40.99 3.14
N ALA A 144 -6.46 -40.22 2.06
CA ALA A 144 -7.52 -40.08 1.09
C ALA A 144 -7.55 -41.34 0.22
N ASP A 145 -8.73 -41.94 0.22
CA ASP A 145 -9.14 -43.09 -0.57
C ASP A 145 -8.78 -42.90 -2.05
N SER A 146 -8.05 -43.86 -2.61
CA SER A 146 -7.63 -43.88 -4.01
C SER A 146 -8.84 -44.18 -4.91
N GLY A 147 -9.45 -43.12 -5.46
CA GLY A 147 -10.45 -43.30 -6.51
C GLY A 147 -11.21 -42.02 -6.85
N ALA A 148 -10.66 -41.19 -7.74
CA ALA A 148 -11.43 -40.12 -8.36
C ALA A 148 -10.89 -39.78 -9.76
N GLU A 149 -11.56 -40.31 -10.78
CA GLU A 149 -11.47 -39.80 -12.16
C GLU A 149 -12.10 -38.39 -12.22
N SER A 150 -11.46 -37.45 -12.92
CA SER A 150 -12.09 -36.17 -13.23
C SER A 150 -13.17 -36.35 -14.30
N LYS A 151 -14.42 -35.99 -13.97
CA LYS A 151 -15.56 -36.02 -14.91
C LYS A 151 -15.44 -35.04 -16.08
N ALA A 152 -14.57 -34.03 -16.00
CA ALA A 152 -14.46 -32.98 -17.02
C ALA A 152 -13.48 -33.28 -18.16
N ALA A 153 -12.47 -34.15 -17.95
CA ALA A 153 -11.46 -34.44 -18.97
C ALA A 153 -11.28 -35.93 -19.31
N GLY A 154 -11.88 -36.85 -18.54
CA GLY A 154 -11.76 -38.29 -18.76
C GLY A 154 -10.34 -38.84 -18.59
N LEU A 155 -9.46 -38.08 -17.94
CA LEU A 155 -8.06 -38.44 -17.67
C LEU A 155 -7.93 -38.96 -16.22
N GLY A 156 -7.20 -40.06 -16.06
CA GLY A 156 -6.86 -40.62 -14.74
C GLY A 156 -5.68 -39.90 -14.09
N LEU A 157 -5.56 -40.00 -12.76
CA LEU A 157 -4.42 -39.41 -12.01
C LEU A 157 -3.08 -39.95 -12.50
N GLU A 158 -2.98 -41.26 -12.74
CA GLU A 158 -1.76 -41.91 -13.27
C GLU A 158 -1.33 -41.34 -14.64
N GLU A 159 -2.30 -40.97 -15.49
CA GLU A 159 -2.01 -40.38 -16.80
C GLU A 159 -1.49 -38.94 -16.65
N VAL A 160 -2.03 -38.18 -15.69
CA VAL A 160 -1.58 -36.82 -15.40
C VAL A 160 -0.20 -36.80 -14.73
N GLU A 161 0.07 -37.71 -13.81
CA GLU A 161 1.41 -37.90 -13.23
C GLU A 161 2.44 -38.21 -14.32
N ALA A 162 2.11 -39.10 -15.26
CA ALA A 162 2.99 -39.43 -16.38
C ALA A 162 3.24 -38.24 -17.33
N LEU A 163 2.25 -37.35 -17.50
CA LEU A 163 2.36 -36.16 -18.33
C LEU A 163 2.98 -34.96 -17.61
N TRP A 164 3.10 -35.00 -16.28
CA TRP A 164 3.53 -33.88 -15.45
C TRP A 164 4.86 -33.24 -15.87
N PRO A 165 5.93 -33.98 -16.22
CA PRO A 165 7.17 -33.38 -16.70
C PRO A 165 6.97 -32.56 -17.99
N ALA A 166 6.13 -33.05 -18.91
CA ALA A 166 5.82 -32.33 -20.15
C ALA A 166 4.93 -31.10 -19.89
N VAL A 167 4.07 -31.15 -18.89
CA VAL A 167 3.28 -29.99 -18.42
C VAL A 167 4.21 -28.91 -17.87
N LEU A 168 5.18 -29.26 -17.03
CA LEU A 168 6.17 -28.32 -16.50
C LEU A 168 7.01 -27.68 -17.60
N ASP A 169 7.45 -28.45 -18.60
CA ASP A 169 8.18 -27.92 -19.76
C ASP A 169 7.31 -26.96 -20.60
N ARG A 170 6.01 -27.25 -20.72
CA ARG A 170 5.07 -26.36 -21.39
C ARG A 170 4.84 -25.08 -20.61
N VAL A 171 4.67 -25.14 -19.29
CA VAL A 171 4.49 -23.97 -18.42
C VAL A 171 5.72 -23.07 -18.47
N ARG A 172 6.93 -23.66 -18.42
CA ARG A 172 8.19 -22.90 -18.52
C ARG A 172 8.39 -22.20 -19.87
N SER A 173 7.81 -22.74 -20.94
CA SER A 173 7.92 -22.18 -22.30
C SER A 173 6.82 -21.15 -22.63
N MET A 174 5.88 -20.89 -21.72
CA MET A 174 4.90 -19.82 -21.85
C MET A 174 5.53 -18.45 -21.55
N GLU A 175 5.01 -17.41 -22.19
CA GLU A 175 5.42 -16.02 -21.92
C GLU A 175 5.12 -15.67 -20.45
N GLY A 176 6.15 -15.30 -19.67
CA GLY A 176 6.03 -15.07 -18.22
C GLY A 176 6.03 -16.34 -17.35
N GLY A 177 6.05 -17.54 -17.94
CA GLY A 177 5.88 -18.82 -17.24
C GLY A 177 7.12 -19.35 -16.50
N ALA A 178 8.26 -18.68 -16.59
CA ALA A 178 9.53 -19.14 -15.99
C ALA A 178 9.47 -19.22 -14.46
N MET A 179 8.85 -18.23 -13.80
CA MET A 179 8.72 -18.21 -12.33
C MET A 179 7.70 -19.24 -11.83
N LEU A 180 6.57 -19.37 -12.52
CA LEU A 180 5.56 -20.38 -12.22
C LEU A 180 6.12 -21.80 -12.40
N GLY A 181 6.86 -22.03 -13.48
CA GLY A 181 7.52 -23.31 -13.75
C GLY A 181 8.70 -23.62 -12.81
N ALA A 182 9.24 -22.63 -12.10
CA ALA A 182 10.20 -22.84 -11.02
C ALA A 182 9.48 -23.26 -9.73
N LEU A 183 8.41 -22.56 -9.35
CA LEU A 183 7.59 -22.88 -8.17
C LEU A 183 6.97 -24.28 -8.23
N LEU A 184 6.54 -24.72 -9.41
CA LEU A 184 5.91 -26.02 -9.61
C LEU A 184 6.91 -27.18 -9.78
N THR A 185 8.23 -26.92 -9.72
CA THR A 185 9.26 -27.96 -9.92
C THR A 185 9.19 -29.04 -8.85
N GLU A 186 8.94 -28.64 -7.61
CA GLU A 186 8.84 -29.53 -6.45
C GLU A 186 7.38 -29.97 -6.20
N ALA A 187 6.46 -29.58 -7.08
CA ALA A 187 5.05 -29.93 -6.98
C ALA A 187 4.77 -31.29 -7.64
N GLN A 188 3.91 -32.10 -7.04
CA GLN A 188 3.43 -33.37 -7.59
C GLN A 188 1.90 -33.40 -7.64
N PRO A 189 1.28 -33.91 -8.73
CA PRO A 189 -0.15 -34.19 -8.76
C PRO A 189 -0.52 -35.23 -7.70
N VAL A 190 -1.53 -34.95 -6.88
CA VAL A 190 -1.97 -35.87 -5.82
C VAL A 190 -3.45 -36.25 -5.91
N GLY A 191 -4.20 -35.58 -6.77
CA GLY A 191 -5.61 -35.92 -6.99
C GLY A 191 -6.37 -34.85 -7.76
N PHE A 192 -7.67 -35.05 -7.85
CA PHE A 192 -8.61 -34.10 -8.40
C PHE A 192 -9.64 -33.71 -7.35
N GLU A 193 -9.95 -32.42 -7.28
CA GLU A 193 -11.10 -31.89 -6.57
C GLU A 193 -12.01 -31.21 -7.60
N ASP A 194 -13.16 -31.82 -7.88
CA ASP A 194 -14.08 -31.41 -8.94
C ASP A 194 -13.39 -31.28 -10.32
N ASP A 195 -13.27 -30.03 -10.82
CA ASP A 195 -12.63 -29.69 -12.09
C ASP A 195 -11.19 -29.16 -11.92
N ARG A 196 -10.58 -29.37 -10.74
CA ARG A 196 -9.24 -28.85 -10.41
C ARG A 196 -8.26 -29.99 -10.15
N LEU A 197 -7.04 -29.84 -10.66
CA LEU A 197 -5.90 -30.69 -10.31
C LEU A 197 -5.30 -30.20 -8.99
N VAL A 198 -5.16 -31.10 -8.02
CA VAL A 198 -4.51 -30.81 -6.73
C VAL A 198 -3.04 -31.16 -6.83
N LEU A 199 -2.18 -30.22 -6.42
CA LEU A 199 -0.73 -30.37 -6.39
C LEU A 199 -0.23 -30.26 -4.95
N GLU A 200 0.66 -31.15 -4.54
CA GLU A 200 1.36 -31.08 -3.25
C GLU A 200 2.80 -30.63 -3.47
N VAL A 201 3.32 -29.79 -2.56
CA VAL A 201 4.70 -29.30 -2.57
C VAL A 201 5.37 -29.69 -1.26
N ALA A 202 6.47 -30.43 -1.32
CA ALA A 202 7.26 -30.79 -0.15
C ALA A 202 8.34 -29.74 0.13
N ASP A 203 8.47 -29.30 1.40
CA ASP A 203 9.62 -28.50 1.84
C ASP A 203 10.86 -29.40 1.90
N ASN A 204 11.82 -29.12 1.02
CA ASN A 204 13.10 -29.81 0.91
C ASN A 204 14.28 -28.95 1.42
N GLY A 205 14.00 -27.88 2.17
CA GLY A 205 15.01 -27.08 2.84
C GLY A 205 15.82 -27.92 3.85
N GLU A 206 17.09 -27.56 4.06
CA GLU A 206 18.00 -28.27 5.00
C GLU A 206 17.54 -28.22 6.47
N GLY A 207 16.43 -27.53 6.77
CA GLY A 207 15.93 -27.29 8.11
C GLY A 207 16.88 -26.41 8.94
N ILE A 208 16.48 -26.15 10.18
CA ILE A 208 17.36 -25.47 11.16
C ILE A 208 18.09 -26.55 11.96
N PRO A 209 19.44 -26.60 11.95
CA PRO A 209 20.19 -27.57 12.74
C PRO A 209 19.80 -27.53 14.22
N PRO A 210 19.68 -28.68 14.91
CA PRO A 210 19.21 -28.74 16.31
C PRO A 210 20.01 -27.85 17.27
N GLU A 211 21.30 -27.63 17.00
CA GLU A 211 22.19 -26.81 17.81
C GLU A 211 21.93 -25.31 17.67
N VAL A 212 21.21 -24.92 16.62
CA VAL A 212 20.89 -23.53 16.27
C VAL A 212 19.48 -23.16 16.71
N GLN A 213 18.56 -24.12 16.81
CA GLN A 213 17.13 -23.90 17.10
C GLN A 213 16.87 -23.09 18.38
N SER A 214 17.60 -23.34 19.46
CA SER A 214 17.43 -22.59 20.72
C SER A 214 17.94 -21.15 20.66
N ARG A 215 18.76 -20.83 19.66
CA ARG A 215 19.47 -19.56 19.53
C ARG A 215 18.95 -18.68 18.40
N ILE A 216 18.06 -19.18 17.55
CA ILE A 216 17.48 -18.38 16.47
C ILE A 216 16.70 -17.18 16.99
N PHE A 217 16.24 -17.24 18.25
CA PHE A 217 15.54 -16.15 18.93
C PHE A 217 16.47 -15.26 19.77
N ASP A 218 17.77 -15.59 19.85
CA ASP A 218 18.74 -14.74 20.51
C ASP A 218 18.97 -13.47 19.67
N PRO A 219 18.83 -12.27 20.25
CA PRO A 219 19.15 -11.03 19.55
C PRO A 219 20.58 -11.06 19.00
N PHE A 220 20.77 -10.61 17.75
CA PHE A 220 22.06 -10.59 17.04
C PHE A 220 22.64 -11.96 16.65
N PHE A 221 21.90 -13.06 16.84
CA PHE A 221 22.33 -14.36 16.36
C PHE A 221 22.32 -14.43 14.82
N THR A 222 23.41 -14.95 14.24
CA THR A 222 23.54 -15.16 12.80
C THR A 222 24.47 -16.34 12.55
N THR A 223 24.09 -17.21 11.62
CA THR A 223 24.94 -18.30 11.11
C THR A 223 25.89 -17.82 9.99
N LYS A 224 25.68 -16.62 9.46
CA LYS A 224 26.54 -16.02 8.43
C LYS A 224 27.92 -15.65 8.98
N GLU A 225 28.94 -15.78 8.15
CA GLU A 225 30.31 -15.39 8.52
C GLU A 225 30.41 -13.91 8.92
N VAL A 226 31.37 -13.60 9.79
CA VAL A 226 31.65 -12.23 10.24
C VAL A 226 31.96 -11.32 9.04
N GLY A 227 31.06 -10.37 8.79
CA GLY A 227 31.07 -9.43 7.65
C GLY A 227 29.99 -9.69 6.58
N MET A 228 29.34 -10.85 6.59
CA MET A 228 28.29 -11.26 5.62
C MET A 228 26.87 -11.16 6.19
N GLY A 229 26.72 -10.81 7.46
CA GLY A 229 25.44 -10.62 8.13
C GLY A 229 25.62 -9.99 9.52
N THR A 230 24.76 -9.04 9.87
CA THR A 230 24.88 -8.26 11.11
C THR A 230 24.16 -8.90 12.30
N GLY A 231 23.26 -9.88 12.03
CA GLY A 231 22.38 -10.48 13.03
C GLY A 231 21.26 -9.55 13.51
N MET A 232 21.18 -8.33 12.98
CA MET A 232 20.31 -7.27 13.52
C MET A 232 18.81 -7.48 13.27
N GLY A 233 18.41 -8.35 12.34
CA GLY A 233 17.01 -8.48 11.94
C GLY A 233 16.07 -8.73 13.13
N LEU A 234 16.40 -9.70 13.98
CA LEU A 234 15.56 -10.01 15.13
C LEU A 234 15.64 -8.95 16.24
N ALA A 235 16.80 -8.32 16.43
CA ALA A 235 16.95 -7.22 17.38
C ALA A 235 16.14 -5.97 16.96
N VAL A 236 16.03 -5.70 15.65
CA VAL A 236 15.15 -4.67 15.09
C VAL A 236 13.68 -5.02 15.33
N VAL A 237 13.27 -6.27 15.10
CA VAL A 237 11.92 -6.74 15.41
C VAL A 237 11.59 -6.56 16.90
N TYR A 238 12.52 -6.91 17.79
CA TYR A 238 12.37 -6.69 19.23
C TYR A 238 12.28 -5.20 19.58
N ALA A 239 13.14 -4.35 19.03
CA ALA A 239 13.13 -2.91 19.29
C ALA A 239 11.87 -2.21 18.76
N VAL A 240 11.33 -2.65 17.62
CA VAL A 240 10.04 -2.18 17.09
C VAL A 240 8.90 -2.60 18.02
N ARG A 241 8.97 -3.79 18.63
CA ARG A 241 7.97 -4.29 19.58
C ARG A 241 8.05 -3.63 20.96
N SER A 242 9.25 -3.27 21.44
CA SER A 242 9.49 -2.83 22.82
C SER A 242 9.58 -1.31 23.01
N ASN A 243 9.78 -0.53 21.95
CA ASN A 243 9.84 0.93 22.08
C ASN A 243 8.46 1.54 22.33
N SER A 244 8.47 2.58 23.18
CA SER A 244 7.42 3.49 23.68
C SER A 244 6.41 4.08 22.65
N SER A 245 6.44 3.62 21.41
CA SER A 245 5.60 4.07 20.30
C SER A 245 4.14 3.75 20.49
N SER A 246 3.77 2.63 21.13
CA SER A 246 2.34 2.30 21.34
C SER A 246 1.62 3.37 22.15
N ARG A 247 2.19 3.90 23.23
CA ARG A 247 1.52 4.93 24.03
C ARG A 247 1.38 6.27 23.31
N ALA A 248 2.37 6.65 22.51
CA ALA A 248 2.32 7.88 21.73
C ALA A 248 1.32 7.74 20.57
N VAL A 249 1.34 6.60 19.89
CA VAL A 249 0.36 6.24 18.85
C VAL A 249 -1.05 6.14 19.43
N ASP A 250 -1.24 5.49 20.58
CA ASP A 250 -2.53 5.38 21.26
C ASP A 250 -3.09 6.76 21.65
N ALA A 251 -2.22 7.68 22.11
CA ALA A 251 -2.61 9.05 22.44
C ALA A 251 -3.00 9.84 21.18
N GLU A 252 -2.29 9.65 20.08
CA GLU A 252 -2.60 10.28 18.79
C GLU A 252 -3.89 9.71 18.17
N LEU A 253 -4.06 8.39 18.17
CA LEU A 253 -5.30 7.72 17.77
C LEU A 253 -6.49 8.16 18.64
N ALA A 254 -6.28 8.39 19.94
CA ALA A 254 -7.34 8.91 20.80
C ALA A 254 -7.77 10.34 20.40
N LEU A 255 -6.82 11.21 20.03
CA LEU A 255 -7.14 12.55 19.52
C LEU A 255 -7.89 12.48 18.19
N ILE A 256 -7.50 11.58 17.30
CA ILE A 256 -8.15 11.35 16.01
C ILE A 256 -9.60 10.87 16.21
N ARG A 257 -9.82 9.91 17.11
CA ARG A 257 -11.16 9.44 17.48
C ARG A 257 -12.03 10.53 18.10
N VAL A 258 -11.45 11.41 18.91
CA VAL A 258 -12.16 12.59 19.46
C VAL A 258 -12.59 13.55 18.35
N ALA A 259 -11.82 13.66 17.27
CA ALA A 259 -12.20 14.41 16.08
C ALA A 259 -13.29 13.73 15.23
N GLY A 260 -13.67 12.49 15.56
CA GLY A 260 -14.67 11.70 14.83
C GLY A 260 -14.16 11.09 13.53
N GLU A 261 -12.85 10.99 13.38
CA GLU A 261 -12.22 10.43 12.18
C GLU A 261 -11.88 8.94 12.39
N PRO A 262 -12.00 8.10 11.35
CA PRO A 262 -11.67 6.68 11.43
C PRO A 262 -10.17 6.45 11.66
N CYS A 263 -9.88 5.43 12.47
CA CYS A 263 -8.55 4.90 12.77
C CYS A 263 -8.42 3.41 12.40
N THR A 264 -9.50 2.78 11.96
CA THR A 264 -9.54 1.37 11.54
C THR A 264 -10.41 1.23 10.29
N LEU A 265 -10.26 0.13 9.58
CA LEU A 265 -11.05 -0.17 8.38
C LEU A 265 -12.56 -0.31 8.69
N GLU A 266 -12.92 -0.83 9.87
CA GLU A 266 -14.31 -0.91 10.34
C GLU A 266 -14.89 0.48 10.60
N GLU A 267 -14.14 1.34 11.29
CA GLU A 267 -14.53 2.73 11.51
C GLU A 267 -14.61 3.51 10.18
N LEU A 268 -13.72 3.20 9.22
CA LEU A 268 -13.72 3.79 7.88
C LEU A 268 -14.97 3.41 7.09
N GLU A 269 -15.38 2.14 7.13
CA GLU A 269 -16.62 1.67 6.51
C GLU A 269 -17.85 2.41 7.09
N ALA A 270 -17.90 2.57 8.41
CA ALA A 270 -18.94 3.37 9.07
C ALA A 270 -18.89 4.86 8.68
N TYR A 271 -17.68 5.42 8.55
CA TYR A 271 -17.44 6.81 8.15
C TYR A 271 -17.83 7.09 6.69
N TYR A 272 -17.61 6.14 5.77
CA TYR A 272 -18.05 6.24 4.38
C TYR A 272 -19.58 6.21 4.27
N GLY A 273 -20.22 5.44 5.16
CA GLY A 273 -21.66 5.41 5.33
C GLY A 273 -22.36 4.40 4.41
N SER A 274 -23.62 4.13 4.74
CA SER A 274 -24.39 3.01 4.16
C SER A 274 -25.68 3.41 3.44
N ASP A 275 -25.85 4.71 3.15
CA ASP A 275 -27.03 5.32 2.53
C ASP A 275 -27.53 4.53 1.29
N PRO A 276 -28.73 3.91 1.35
CA PRO A 276 -29.28 3.11 0.26
C PRO A 276 -29.44 3.87 -1.06
N ASP A 277 -29.83 5.14 -1.00
CA ASP A 277 -30.07 5.95 -2.20
C ASP A 277 -28.74 6.26 -2.90
N ARG A 278 -27.69 6.56 -2.12
CA ARG A 278 -26.33 6.74 -2.65
C ARG A 278 -25.75 5.47 -3.24
N LYS A 279 -26.08 4.30 -2.66
CA LYS A 279 -25.70 2.99 -3.20
C LYS A 279 -26.43 2.68 -4.50
N ALA A 280 -27.71 3.01 -4.60
CA ALA A 280 -28.48 2.86 -5.83
C ALA A 280 -27.94 3.77 -6.95
N LEU A 281 -27.65 5.03 -6.64
CA LEU A 281 -27.00 5.96 -7.58
C LEU A 281 -25.62 5.45 -8.02
N ALA A 282 -24.80 5.00 -7.06
CA ALA A 282 -23.50 4.43 -7.36
C ALA A 282 -23.59 3.23 -8.32
N ARG A 283 -24.62 2.39 -8.16
CA ARG A 283 -24.85 1.23 -9.02
C ARG A 283 -25.11 1.63 -10.48
N LEU A 284 -25.85 2.70 -10.72
CA LEU A 284 -26.10 3.20 -12.08
C LEU A 284 -24.80 3.63 -12.76
N TRP A 285 -24.03 4.50 -12.09
CA TRP A 285 -22.72 4.94 -12.59
C TRP A 285 -21.78 3.76 -12.83
N PHE A 286 -21.72 2.84 -11.86
CA PHE A 286 -20.81 1.71 -11.88
C PHE A 286 -21.15 0.70 -12.99
N ASN A 287 -22.43 0.37 -13.16
CA ASN A 287 -22.88 -0.58 -14.17
C ASN A 287 -22.64 -0.05 -15.60
N ALA A 288 -22.91 1.24 -15.83
CA ALA A 288 -22.66 1.84 -17.13
C ALA A 288 -21.15 1.88 -17.44
N ALA A 289 -20.31 2.23 -16.47
CA ALA A 289 -18.87 2.29 -16.69
C ALA A 289 -18.22 0.91 -16.89
N ILE A 290 -18.61 -0.11 -16.10
CA ILE A 290 -18.01 -1.44 -16.22
C ILE A 290 -18.36 -2.12 -17.55
N ALA A 291 -19.51 -1.79 -18.15
CA ALA A 291 -19.89 -2.27 -19.48
C ALA A 291 -18.93 -1.76 -20.58
N LEU A 292 -18.24 -0.65 -20.34
CA LEU A 292 -17.23 -0.10 -21.24
C LEU A 292 -15.85 -0.75 -21.05
N TYR A 293 -15.66 -1.55 -20.00
CA TYR A 293 -14.41 -2.26 -19.73
C TYR A 293 -14.31 -3.57 -20.53
N THR A 294 -14.29 -3.44 -21.86
CA THR A 294 -14.20 -4.58 -22.76
C THR A 294 -13.19 -4.31 -23.87
N THR A 295 -12.53 -5.37 -24.34
CA THR A 295 -11.67 -5.29 -25.54
C THR A 295 -12.47 -4.79 -26.74
N GLU A 296 -13.75 -5.14 -26.81
CA GLU A 296 -14.66 -4.70 -27.86
C GLU A 296 -14.87 -3.18 -27.87
N PHE A 297 -15.10 -2.56 -26.70
CA PHE A 297 -15.18 -1.11 -26.59
C PHE A 297 -13.85 -0.46 -27.01
N SER A 298 -12.74 -0.95 -26.44
CA SER A 298 -11.40 -0.40 -26.72
C SER A 298 -11.07 -0.42 -28.21
N SER A 299 -11.31 -1.53 -28.91
CA SER A 299 -11.04 -1.63 -30.35
C SER A 299 -11.98 -0.78 -31.21
N ALA A 300 -13.24 -0.61 -30.78
CA ALA A 300 -14.20 0.24 -31.49
C ALA A 300 -13.90 1.74 -31.27
N ALA A 301 -13.36 2.10 -30.11
CA ALA A 301 -13.01 3.46 -29.74
C ALA A 301 -11.66 3.93 -30.32
N GLU A 302 -10.68 3.02 -30.46
CA GLU A 302 -9.30 3.28 -30.93
C GLU A 302 -9.21 4.28 -32.12
N PRO A 303 -9.98 4.14 -33.22
CA PRO A 303 -9.84 5.03 -34.37
C PRO A 303 -10.52 6.41 -34.20
N LEU A 304 -11.23 6.67 -33.10
CA LEU A 304 -12.04 7.86 -32.89
C LEU A 304 -11.34 8.88 -31.98
N PRO A 305 -11.55 10.19 -32.20
CA PRO A 305 -11.06 11.21 -31.28
C PRO A 305 -11.79 11.13 -29.93
N ILE A 306 -11.19 11.69 -28.88
CA ILE A 306 -11.67 11.71 -27.48
C ILE A 306 -11.68 10.34 -26.79
N VAL A 307 -12.28 9.32 -27.39
CA VAL A 307 -12.45 7.98 -26.81
C VAL A 307 -11.31 7.02 -27.15
N GLY A 308 -10.57 7.26 -28.23
CA GLY A 308 -9.42 6.46 -28.65
C GLY A 308 -8.15 7.28 -28.84
N ASP A 309 -7.25 6.77 -29.69
CA ASP A 309 -5.90 7.30 -29.90
C ASP A 309 -5.78 8.18 -31.15
N SER A 310 -6.91 8.52 -31.78
CA SER A 310 -6.92 9.38 -32.97
C SER A 310 -6.50 10.81 -32.63
N GLU A 311 -5.52 11.34 -33.38
CA GLU A 311 -5.11 12.75 -33.33
C GLU A 311 -6.01 13.66 -34.19
N GLU A 312 -7.12 13.14 -34.74
CA GLU A 312 -8.06 13.93 -35.53
C GLU A 312 -8.64 15.09 -34.69
N ALA A 313 -8.42 16.31 -35.14
CA ALA A 313 -9.05 17.48 -34.54
C ALA A 313 -10.54 17.51 -34.91
N ILE A 314 -11.42 17.59 -33.91
CA ILE A 314 -12.86 17.70 -34.14
C ILE A 314 -13.17 19.09 -34.72
N PRO A 315 -13.74 19.19 -35.93
CA PRO A 315 -14.02 20.47 -36.55
C PRO A 315 -15.24 21.15 -35.89
N PRO A 316 -15.47 22.45 -36.13
CA PRO A 316 -16.70 23.12 -35.69
C PRO A 316 -17.97 22.55 -36.34
N PRO A 317 -19.12 22.56 -35.64
CA PRO A 317 -20.42 22.24 -36.22
C PRO A 317 -20.68 22.94 -37.56
N GLY A 318 -21.16 22.17 -38.54
CA GLY A 318 -21.40 22.63 -39.91
C GLY A 318 -20.23 22.43 -40.87
N GLN A 319 -19.06 22.02 -40.38
CA GLN A 319 -17.95 21.56 -41.22
C GLN A 319 -17.95 20.02 -41.36
N PRO A 320 -17.35 19.47 -42.43
CA PRO A 320 -17.20 18.03 -42.57
C PRO A 320 -16.31 17.46 -41.47
N TRP A 321 -16.80 16.43 -40.77
CA TRP A 321 -16.05 15.66 -39.77
C TRP A 321 -15.93 14.22 -40.28
N GLU A 322 -14.69 13.77 -40.54
CA GLU A 322 -14.43 12.49 -41.22
C GLU A 322 -14.92 11.31 -40.40
N SER A 323 -14.65 11.32 -39.09
CA SER A 323 -15.06 10.24 -38.18
C SER A 323 -16.48 10.36 -37.63
N LEU A 324 -17.29 11.35 -38.07
CA LEU A 324 -18.63 11.58 -37.50
C LEU A 324 -19.53 10.34 -37.59
N GLN A 325 -19.53 9.64 -38.72
CA GLN A 325 -20.36 8.44 -38.89
C GLN A 325 -19.92 7.32 -37.92
N ALA A 326 -18.62 7.07 -37.82
CA ALA A 326 -18.09 6.05 -36.93
C ALA A 326 -18.33 6.40 -35.45
N ALA A 327 -18.25 7.68 -35.09
CA ALA A 327 -18.61 8.17 -33.75
C ALA A 327 -20.10 7.93 -33.46
N GLU A 328 -21.00 8.18 -34.41
CA GLU A 328 -22.43 7.90 -34.26
C GLU A 328 -22.73 6.41 -34.11
N GLU A 329 -22.05 5.57 -34.88
CA GLU A 329 -22.17 4.11 -34.78
C GLU A 329 -21.72 3.59 -33.41
N LEU A 330 -20.61 4.11 -32.87
CA LEU A 330 -20.16 3.78 -31.52
C LEU A 330 -21.19 4.23 -30.46
N LEU A 331 -21.67 5.47 -30.54
CA LEU A 331 -22.65 6.00 -29.58
C LEU A 331 -23.97 5.23 -29.64
N GLN A 332 -24.40 4.80 -30.82
CA GLN A 332 -25.59 3.98 -30.98
C GLN A 332 -25.39 2.57 -30.37
N LYS A 333 -24.19 2.01 -30.50
CA LYS A 333 -23.87 0.70 -29.92
C LYS A 333 -23.96 0.70 -28.40
N TYR A 334 -23.57 1.80 -27.75
CA TYR A 334 -23.57 1.98 -26.29
C TYR A 334 -24.69 2.93 -25.80
N ASP A 335 -25.83 2.95 -26.48
CA ASP A 335 -26.95 3.84 -26.15
C ASP A 335 -27.60 3.49 -24.80
N GLU A 336 -27.58 2.22 -24.41
CA GLU A 336 -28.08 1.76 -23.11
C GLU A 336 -27.23 2.32 -21.97
N GLU A 337 -25.91 2.20 -22.06
CA GLU A 337 -24.96 2.74 -21.09
C GLU A 337 -25.07 4.26 -21.03
N LEU A 338 -25.14 4.94 -22.19
CA LEU A 338 -25.34 6.39 -22.25
C LEU A 338 -26.64 6.81 -21.57
N THR A 339 -27.73 6.05 -21.77
CA THR A 339 -29.00 6.30 -21.10
C THR A 339 -28.85 6.19 -19.58
N GLN A 340 -28.22 5.14 -19.08
CA GLN A 340 -27.95 4.97 -17.64
C GLN A 340 -27.08 6.09 -17.06
N LEU A 341 -26.05 6.54 -17.80
CA LEU A 341 -25.20 7.68 -17.39
C LEU A 341 -26.02 8.97 -17.29
N HIS A 342 -26.92 9.22 -18.25
CA HIS A 342 -27.82 10.39 -18.21
C HIS A 342 -28.84 10.31 -17.08
N GLU A 343 -29.40 9.13 -16.80
CA GLU A 343 -30.31 8.93 -15.67
C GLU A 343 -29.59 9.16 -14.34
N ALA A 344 -28.38 8.63 -14.18
CA ALA A 344 -27.56 8.85 -12.99
C ALA A 344 -27.20 10.35 -12.82
N ALA A 345 -26.89 11.04 -13.92
CA ALA A 345 -26.64 12.47 -13.91
C ALA A 345 -27.87 13.31 -13.53
N GLU A 346 -29.07 12.88 -13.93
CA GLU A 346 -30.32 13.55 -13.57
C GLU A 346 -30.67 13.39 -12.09
N ILE A 347 -30.38 12.23 -11.50
CA ILE A 347 -30.52 12.02 -10.06
C ILE A 347 -29.52 12.93 -9.32
N GLY A 348 -28.25 12.90 -9.73
CA GLY A 348 -27.18 13.73 -9.18
C GLY A 348 -26.88 13.48 -7.69
N GLY A 349 -25.82 14.12 -7.21
CA GLY A 349 -25.42 14.06 -5.80
C GLY A 349 -24.38 12.98 -5.47
N PRO A 350 -24.02 12.84 -4.17
CA PRO A 350 -22.94 11.96 -3.73
C PRO A 350 -23.30 10.48 -3.90
N ALA A 351 -22.37 9.67 -4.40
CA ALA A 351 -22.55 8.23 -4.54
C ALA A 351 -21.77 7.45 -3.46
N ARG A 352 -22.22 6.23 -3.13
CA ARG A 352 -21.47 5.27 -2.30
C ARG A 352 -21.14 4.05 -3.14
N TYR A 353 -19.99 4.04 -3.79
CA TYR A 353 -19.51 2.92 -4.60
C TYR A 353 -19.14 1.74 -3.73
N PRO A 354 -19.38 0.48 -4.15
CA PRO A 354 -19.26 -0.72 -3.31
C PRO A 354 -17.80 -1.17 -3.08
N ILE A 355 -17.00 -0.29 -2.49
CA ILE A 355 -15.65 -0.57 -1.99
C ILE A 355 -15.76 -1.41 -0.71
N ASP A 356 -15.02 -2.52 -0.68
CA ASP A 356 -14.84 -3.37 0.50
C ASP A 356 -13.46 -3.12 1.08
N PHE A 357 -13.39 -2.38 2.19
CA PHE A 357 -12.12 -2.04 2.85
C PHE A 357 -11.44 -3.23 3.54
N GLY A 358 -12.11 -4.39 3.68
CA GLY A 358 -11.61 -5.55 4.42
C GLY A 358 -10.20 -6.05 4.05
N PRO A 359 -9.80 -6.07 2.77
CA PRO A 359 -8.45 -6.47 2.35
C PRO A 359 -7.34 -5.48 2.74
N GLY A 360 -7.66 -4.31 3.30
CA GLY A 360 -6.67 -3.33 3.75
C GLY A 360 -5.76 -2.87 2.61
N VAL A 361 -4.45 -3.03 2.78
CA VAL A 361 -3.44 -2.58 1.81
C VAL A 361 -3.59 -3.29 0.45
N ASP A 362 -4.17 -4.49 0.43
CA ASP A 362 -4.46 -5.29 -0.76
C ASP A 362 -5.84 -4.99 -1.36
N LEU A 363 -6.47 -3.85 -1.00
CA LEU A 363 -7.78 -3.42 -1.49
C LEU A 363 -7.84 -3.49 -3.03
N PRO A 364 -8.69 -4.36 -3.61
CA PRO A 364 -9.01 -4.25 -5.02
C PRO A 364 -9.88 -3.02 -5.22
N LEU A 365 -9.31 -1.98 -5.80
CA LEU A 365 -10.10 -0.82 -6.20
C LEU A 365 -11.12 -1.27 -7.24
N PRO A 366 -12.40 -0.88 -7.12
CA PRO A 366 -13.35 -1.12 -8.19
C PRO A 366 -12.83 -0.47 -9.48
N PRO A 367 -13.34 -0.85 -10.67
CA PRO A 367 -12.97 -0.25 -11.97
C PRO A 367 -13.45 1.21 -12.10
N ILE A 368 -13.14 2.05 -11.11
CA ILE A 368 -13.38 3.49 -11.07
C ILE A 368 -12.55 4.16 -12.18
N ILE A 369 -11.41 3.59 -12.57
CA ILE A 369 -10.63 4.01 -13.75
C ILE A 369 -11.49 4.04 -15.03
N GLU A 370 -12.49 3.16 -15.15
CA GLU A 370 -13.39 3.08 -16.30
C GLU A 370 -14.40 4.23 -16.37
N PHE A 371 -14.52 5.04 -15.32
CA PHE A 371 -15.29 6.29 -15.40
C PHE A 371 -14.66 7.27 -16.38
N ARG A 372 -13.36 7.12 -16.65
CA ARG A 372 -12.70 7.84 -17.74
C ARG A 372 -13.33 7.50 -19.08
N ASN A 373 -13.54 6.21 -19.37
CA ASN A 373 -14.17 5.76 -20.61
C ASN A 373 -15.61 6.27 -20.71
N ALA A 374 -16.38 6.23 -19.61
CA ALA A 374 -17.72 6.80 -19.55
C ALA A 374 -17.74 8.32 -19.83
N ALA A 375 -16.81 9.07 -19.24
CA ALA A 375 -16.70 10.51 -19.48
C ALA A 375 -16.22 10.84 -20.89
N GLN A 376 -15.30 10.06 -21.47
CA GLN A 376 -14.89 10.21 -22.87
C GLN A 376 -16.06 9.95 -23.82
N LEU A 377 -16.87 8.93 -23.54
CA LEU A 377 -18.05 8.60 -24.34
C LEU A 377 -19.11 9.71 -24.27
N LEU A 378 -19.37 10.27 -23.09
CA LEU A 378 -20.23 11.43 -22.90
C LEU A 378 -19.68 12.68 -23.61
N ALA A 379 -18.37 12.90 -23.57
CA ALA A 379 -17.72 14.01 -24.28
C ALA A 379 -17.91 13.84 -25.79
N LEU A 380 -17.60 12.66 -26.35
CA LEU A 380 -17.85 12.36 -27.77
C LEU A 380 -19.32 12.60 -28.15
N GLN A 381 -20.26 12.12 -27.31
CA GLN A 381 -21.69 12.34 -27.51
C GLN A 381 -22.05 13.82 -27.57
N SER A 382 -21.41 14.66 -26.74
CA SER A 382 -21.65 16.10 -26.75
C SER A 382 -21.24 16.74 -28.08
N HIS A 383 -20.06 16.38 -28.62
CA HIS A 383 -19.58 16.88 -29.91
C HIS A 383 -20.45 16.41 -31.07
N VAL A 384 -20.87 15.15 -31.09
CA VAL A 384 -21.79 14.62 -32.12
C VAL A 384 -23.13 15.34 -32.06
N ARG A 385 -23.71 15.54 -30.86
CA ARG A 385 -24.96 16.27 -30.69
C ARG A 385 -24.84 17.72 -31.13
N ALA A 386 -23.74 18.40 -30.83
CA ALA A 386 -23.46 19.75 -31.30
C ALA A 386 -23.39 19.83 -32.84
N HIS A 387 -22.70 18.88 -33.49
CA HIS A 387 -22.63 18.78 -34.96
C HIS A 387 -24.00 18.57 -35.61
N ARG A 388 -24.92 17.87 -34.93
CA ARG A 388 -26.30 17.68 -35.37
C ARG A 388 -27.24 18.82 -34.97
N GLY A 389 -26.72 19.92 -34.44
CA GLY A 389 -27.51 21.10 -34.04
C GLY A 389 -28.31 20.91 -32.75
N ASN A 390 -28.04 19.85 -31.97
CA ASN A 390 -28.70 19.57 -30.70
C ASN A 390 -27.88 20.12 -29.52
N ALA A 391 -27.85 21.45 -29.38
CA ALA A 391 -27.10 22.13 -28.33
C ALA A 391 -27.55 21.73 -26.91
N ARG A 392 -28.85 21.55 -26.69
CA ARG A 392 -29.40 21.14 -25.38
C ARG A 392 -28.94 19.73 -25.00
N GLY A 393 -28.94 18.80 -25.96
CA GLY A 393 -28.42 17.46 -25.76
C GLY A 393 -26.92 17.44 -25.51
N ALA A 394 -26.15 18.30 -26.20
CA ALA A 394 -24.72 18.46 -25.96
C ALA A 394 -24.45 18.98 -24.53
N ALA A 395 -25.20 19.99 -24.09
CA ALA A 395 -25.09 20.51 -22.73
C ALA A 395 -25.40 19.44 -21.67
N LYS A 396 -26.45 18.64 -21.89
CA LYS A 396 -26.81 17.52 -21.00
C LYS A 396 -25.65 16.51 -20.86
N SER A 397 -24.96 16.18 -21.96
CA SER A 397 -23.80 15.28 -21.94
C SER A 397 -22.60 15.86 -21.20
N ILE A 398 -22.31 17.14 -21.37
CA ILE A 398 -21.24 17.82 -20.62
C ILE A 398 -21.58 17.86 -19.11
N LEU A 399 -22.83 18.20 -18.76
CA LEU A 399 -23.29 18.18 -17.37
C LEU A 399 -23.21 16.78 -16.75
N ALA A 400 -23.46 15.73 -17.52
CA ALA A 400 -23.32 14.36 -17.02
C ALA A 400 -21.88 14.02 -16.62
N ILE A 401 -20.87 14.51 -17.34
CA ILE A 401 -19.45 14.35 -16.96
C ILE A 401 -19.18 15.01 -15.60
N PHE A 402 -19.70 16.22 -15.40
CA PHE A 402 -19.59 16.94 -14.14
C PHE A 402 -20.29 16.22 -12.97
N MET A 403 -21.48 15.64 -13.20
CA MET A 403 -22.19 14.87 -12.18
C MET A 403 -21.48 13.55 -11.85
N LEU A 404 -20.84 12.90 -12.83
CA LEU A 404 -19.97 11.74 -12.60
C LEU A 404 -18.71 12.11 -11.81
N ALA A 405 -18.15 13.30 -12.01
CA ALA A 405 -17.05 13.77 -11.18
C ALA A 405 -17.50 14.04 -9.73
N ASP A 406 -18.66 14.68 -9.54
CA ASP A 406 -19.21 14.98 -8.21
C ASP A 406 -19.66 13.75 -7.42
N SER A 407 -20.05 12.67 -8.11
CA SER A 407 -20.41 11.42 -7.43
C SER A 407 -19.25 10.82 -6.63
N LEU A 408 -18.01 11.16 -6.98
CA LEU A 408 -16.77 10.76 -6.29
C LEU A 408 -16.37 11.67 -5.12
N GLU A 409 -17.06 12.81 -4.86
CA GLU A 409 -16.76 13.68 -3.71
C GLU A 409 -16.72 12.95 -2.34
N PRO A 410 -17.61 12.01 -2.02
CA PRO A 410 -17.61 11.33 -0.73
C PRO A 410 -16.63 10.15 -0.64
N GLU A 411 -15.93 9.80 -1.73
CA GLU A 411 -14.98 8.69 -1.74
C GLU A 411 -13.79 8.95 -0.80
N PRO A 412 -13.51 8.06 0.16
CA PRO A 412 -12.44 8.25 1.14
C PRO A 412 -11.10 7.67 0.67
N ILE A 413 -10.81 7.69 -0.64
CA ILE A 413 -9.54 7.19 -1.19
C ILE A 413 -8.94 8.25 -2.11
N VAL A 414 -7.63 8.47 -2.02
CA VAL A 414 -6.94 9.54 -2.76
C VAL A 414 -7.03 9.36 -4.28
N ILE A 415 -6.96 8.12 -4.78
CA ILE A 415 -7.05 7.83 -6.22
C ILE A 415 -8.40 8.28 -6.82
N SER A 416 -9.50 8.12 -6.07
CA SER A 416 -10.84 8.57 -6.49
C SER A 416 -10.89 10.09 -6.65
N GLN A 417 -10.17 10.84 -5.79
CA GLN A 417 -10.09 12.30 -5.88
C GLN A 417 -9.23 12.77 -7.06
N TYR A 418 -8.16 12.07 -7.40
CA TYR A 418 -7.40 12.36 -8.63
C TYR A 418 -8.23 12.13 -9.88
N LEU A 419 -8.98 11.02 -9.91
CA LEU A 419 -9.89 10.77 -11.00
C LEU A 419 -10.96 11.86 -11.11
N ARG A 420 -11.58 12.28 -10.00
CA ARG A 420 -12.54 13.39 -9.97
C ARG A 420 -12.00 14.66 -10.63
N VAL A 421 -10.75 15.03 -10.34
CA VAL A 421 -10.08 16.17 -10.98
C VAL A 421 -9.93 15.94 -12.50
N GLY A 422 -9.51 14.74 -12.91
CA GLY A 422 -9.40 14.36 -14.32
C GLY A 422 -10.73 14.44 -15.07
N LEU A 423 -11.80 13.90 -14.49
CA LEU A 423 -13.15 13.94 -15.06
C LEU A 423 -13.68 15.37 -15.18
N THR A 424 -13.47 16.19 -14.16
CA THR A 424 -13.86 17.61 -14.18
C THR A 424 -13.11 18.36 -15.27
N ARG A 425 -11.81 18.09 -15.45
CA ARG A 425 -11.03 18.65 -16.55
C ARG A 425 -11.62 18.27 -17.90
N MET A 426 -11.99 17.00 -18.12
CA MET A 426 -12.58 16.55 -19.39
C MET A 426 -13.90 17.26 -19.69
N GLY A 427 -14.76 17.44 -18.69
CA GLY A 427 -16.00 18.21 -18.84
C GLY A 427 -15.73 19.68 -19.17
N ALA A 428 -14.72 20.29 -18.54
CA ALA A 428 -14.31 21.67 -18.82
C ALA A 428 -13.70 21.84 -20.21
N GLU A 429 -12.90 20.87 -20.69
CA GLU A 429 -12.35 20.86 -22.05
C GLU A 429 -13.46 20.76 -23.09
N ALA A 430 -14.38 19.81 -22.95
CA ALA A 430 -15.53 19.67 -23.84
C ALA A 430 -16.39 20.95 -23.88
N LEU A 431 -16.62 21.58 -22.72
CA LEU A 431 -17.32 22.87 -22.64
C LEU A 431 -16.54 23.98 -23.36
N GLN A 432 -15.24 24.12 -23.10
CA GLN A 432 -14.40 25.15 -23.70
C GLN A 432 -14.39 25.07 -25.22
N GLU A 433 -14.24 23.87 -25.77
CA GLU A 433 -14.21 23.63 -27.21
C GLU A 433 -15.53 24.00 -27.89
N GLN A 434 -16.65 23.71 -27.23
CA GLN A 434 -17.98 23.94 -27.79
C GLN A 434 -18.55 25.34 -27.53
N LEU A 435 -18.09 26.05 -26.49
CA LEU A 435 -18.57 27.40 -26.13
C LEU A 435 -18.47 28.42 -27.27
N THR A 436 -17.49 28.26 -28.16
CA THR A 436 -17.25 29.20 -29.27
C THR A 436 -18.06 28.87 -30.52
N THR A 437 -18.55 27.63 -30.63
CA THR A 437 -19.12 27.09 -31.87
C THR A 437 -20.57 26.61 -31.70
N THR A 438 -21.03 26.42 -30.47
CA THR A 438 -22.36 25.95 -30.10
C THR A 438 -23.07 27.01 -29.28
N VAL A 439 -24.32 27.34 -29.66
CA VAL A 439 -25.14 28.30 -28.92
C VAL A 439 -25.91 27.56 -27.82
N PHE A 440 -25.38 27.61 -26.60
CA PHE A 440 -26.06 27.08 -25.41
C PHE A 440 -27.15 28.03 -24.92
N ALA A 441 -28.20 27.47 -24.31
CA ALA A 441 -29.24 28.29 -23.67
C ALA A 441 -28.72 28.90 -22.36
N ASP A 442 -29.24 30.06 -21.97
CA ASP A 442 -28.83 30.74 -20.73
C ASP A 442 -28.98 29.84 -19.49
N GLU A 443 -30.04 29.01 -19.44
CA GLU A 443 -30.25 28.04 -18.35
C GLU A 443 -29.13 27.00 -18.27
N ASP A 444 -28.62 26.52 -19.40
CA ASP A 444 -27.52 25.54 -19.43
C ASP A 444 -26.20 26.20 -19.00
N LEU A 445 -25.96 27.44 -19.43
CA LEU A 445 -24.82 28.26 -19.02
C LEU A 445 -24.82 28.53 -17.50
N ASP A 446 -25.98 28.85 -16.95
CA ASP A 446 -26.17 29.03 -15.50
C ASP A 446 -25.86 27.75 -14.74
N ARG A 447 -26.28 26.58 -15.26
CA ARG A 447 -25.96 25.28 -14.66
C ARG A 447 -24.48 24.97 -14.68
N PHE A 448 -23.79 25.21 -15.80
CA PHE A 448 -22.33 25.08 -15.88
C PHE A 448 -21.64 25.99 -14.86
N GLN A 449 -22.05 27.26 -14.80
CA GLN A 449 -21.44 28.22 -13.88
C GLN A 449 -21.71 27.84 -12.41
N ALA A 450 -22.91 27.39 -12.08
CA ALA A 450 -23.27 26.94 -10.74
C ALA A 450 -22.42 25.74 -10.31
N HIS A 451 -22.29 24.73 -11.17
CA HIS A 451 -21.46 23.56 -10.89
C HIS A 451 -19.98 23.94 -10.73
N LEU A 452 -19.41 24.70 -11.66
CA LEU A 452 -18.00 25.09 -11.58
C LEU A 452 -17.67 25.89 -10.31
N ARG A 453 -18.64 26.67 -9.79
CA ARG A 453 -18.51 27.39 -8.52
C ARG A 453 -18.66 26.51 -7.28
N SER A 454 -19.37 25.39 -7.37
CA SER A 454 -19.58 24.49 -6.23
C SER A 454 -18.43 23.52 -5.99
N ILE A 455 -17.50 23.39 -6.93
CA ILE A 455 -16.38 22.47 -6.81
C ILE A 455 -15.49 22.82 -5.61
N ASP A 456 -15.41 21.89 -4.66
CA ASP A 456 -14.48 21.91 -3.54
C ASP A 456 -13.59 20.65 -3.57
N TYR A 457 -12.36 20.82 -4.08
CA TYR A 457 -11.36 19.75 -4.07
C TYR A 457 -10.70 19.56 -2.72
N ARG A 458 -10.67 20.61 -1.88
CA ARG A 458 -10.02 20.55 -0.57
C ARG A 458 -10.78 19.60 0.34
N ARG A 459 -12.11 19.68 0.34
CA ARG A 459 -12.98 18.81 1.13
C ARG A 459 -12.84 17.34 0.72
N GLY A 460 -12.91 17.06 -0.58
CA GLY A 460 -12.74 15.69 -1.09
C GLY A 460 -11.36 15.12 -0.77
N MET A 461 -10.29 15.89 -1.00
CA MET A 461 -8.92 15.49 -0.70
C MET A 461 -8.70 15.26 0.81
N HIS A 462 -9.23 16.13 1.67
CA HIS A 462 -9.16 15.95 3.12
C HIS A 462 -9.84 14.65 3.56
N ARG A 463 -11.03 14.36 3.02
CA ARG A 463 -11.74 13.09 3.28
C ARG A 463 -10.92 11.88 2.85
N ALA A 464 -10.32 11.95 1.67
CA ALA A 464 -9.47 10.87 1.16
C ALA A 464 -8.23 10.65 2.02
N MET A 465 -7.56 11.72 2.48
CA MET A 465 -6.43 11.60 3.42
C MET A 465 -6.82 10.97 4.75
N ILE A 466 -8.03 11.26 5.25
CA ILE A 466 -8.58 10.59 6.44
C ILE A 466 -8.74 9.08 6.20
N GLY A 467 -9.27 8.69 5.03
CA GLY A 467 -9.47 7.29 4.70
C GLY A 467 -8.16 6.54 4.49
N ASP A 468 -7.23 7.11 3.73
CA ASP A 468 -5.88 6.55 3.52
C ASP A 468 -5.11 6.35 4.84
N ARG A 469 -5.33 7.20 5.86
CA ARG A 469 -4.73 7.05 7.19
C ARG A 469 -5.33 5.86 7.98
N ALA A 470 -6.53 5.40 7.64
CA ALA A 470 -7.19 4.31 8.34
C ALA A 470 -6.76 2.91 7.84
N PHE A 471 -6.03 2.85 6.72
CA PHE A 471 -5.26 1.69 6.27
C PHE A 471 -3.94 1.60 7.02
#